data_AF-A0A970HHV1-F1
#
_entry.id   AF-A0A970HHV1-F1
#
_cell.length_a   1.000
_cell.length_b   1.000
_cell.length_c   1.000
_cell.angle_alpha   90.00
_cell.angle_beta   90.00
_cell.angle_gamma   90.00
#
_symmetry.space_group_name_H-M   'P 1'
#
loop_
_entity.id
_entity.type
_entity.pdbx_description
1 polymer ?
#
loop_
_entity_poly.entity_id
_entity_poly.type
_entity_poly.pdbx_seq_one_letter_code
_entity_poly.pdbx_strand_id
1 'polypeptide(L)'
;MNYIFISSKDGINRIGLVEEGRLVEYYMEEKDSEKIVGNIYRARVENVLRGMNAAFVNIGVGKNAYLYVKDAYSREQLLSKKNYPIDQVLKSGDEVIVQVVKEALGTKGPKVTTHISIPGRYIVLTPYSRDINISRKIKESEEVKRLKKIGH
;
A
#
# COMPACT_ATOMS: atom_id res chain seq x y z
N MET A 1 -4.45 -18.29 28.28
CA MET A 1 -3.13 -17.95 27.69
C MET A 1 -3.27 -18.06 26.19
N ASN A 2 -2.69 -17.10 25.46
CA ASN A 2 -2.82 -17.03 24.01
C ASN A 2 -1.47 -17.37 23.37
N TYR A 3 -1.48 -18.24 22.36
CA TYR A 3 -0.29 -18.72 21.67
C TYR A 3 -0.42 -18.50 20.18
N ILE A 4 0.70 -18.14 19.54
CA ILE A 4 0.85 -18.20 18.09
C ILE A 4 1.83 -19.33 17.80
N PHE A 5 1.36 -20.39 17.15
CA PHE A 5 2.18 -21.49 16.68
C PHE A 5 2.57 -21.24 15.22
N ILE A 6 3.87 -21.31 14.93
CA ILE A 6 4.40 -21.15 13.57
C ILE A 6 5.12 -22.44 13.19
N SER A 7 4.73 -23.05 12.08
CA SER A 7 5.38 -24.21 11.50
C SER A 7 5.73 -23.94 10.05
N SER A 8 6.99 -24.16 9.67
CA SER A 8 7.46 -24.03 8.30
C SER A 8 8.05 -25.37 7.88
N LYS A 9 7.35 -26.10 6.99
CA LYS A 9 7.76 -27.41 6.50
C LYS A 9 7.25 -27.64 5.09
N ASP A 10 8.07 -28.26 4.24
CA ASP A 10 7.74 -28.65 2.87
C ASP A 10 7.30 -27.46 1.99
N GLY A 11 7.90 -26.28 2.20
CA GLY A 11 7.52 -25.07 1.46
C GLY A 11 6.18 -24.48 1.88
N ILE A 12 5.62 -24.91 3.01
CA ILE A 12 4.34 -24.43 3.52
C ILE A 12 4.55 -23.83 4.91
N ASN A 13 4.19 -22.55 5.05
CA ASN A 13 4.07 -21.87 6.32
C ASN A 13 2.66 -22.09 6.88
N ARG A 14 2.56 -22.49 8.14
CA ARG A 14 1.30 -22.69 8.87
C ARG A 14 1.35 -21.85 10.13
N ILE A 15 0.30 -21.08 10.38
CA ILE A 15 0.17 -20.23 11.56
C ILE A 15 -1.14 -20.59 12.26
N GLY A 16 -1.08 -20.94 13.54
CA GLY A 16 -2.25 -21.22 14.35
C GLY A 16 -2.32 -20.26 15.54
N LEU A 17 -3.45 -19.55 15.68
CA LEU A 17 -3.75 -18.74 16.86
C LEU A 17 -4.58 -19.59 17.82
N VAL A 18 -4.08 -19.79 19.03
CA VAL A 18 -4.75 -20.57 20.07
C VAL A 18 -5.06 -19.68 21.25
N GLU A 19 -6.34 -19.57 21.60
CA GLU A 19 -6.83 -18.84 22.78
C GLU A 19 -7.47 -19.84 23.74
N GLU A 20 -7.04 -19.81 25.00
CA GLU A 20 -7.59 -20.67 26.06
C GLU A 20 -7.61 -22.17 25.71
N GLY A 21 -6.56 -22.63 25.01
CA GLY A 21 -6.42 -24.02 24.59
C GLY A 21 -7.28 -24.41 23.37
N ARG A 22 -7.99 -23.46 22.75
CA ARG A 22 -8.77 -23.66 21.52
C ARG A 22 -8.12 -22.96 20.33
N LEU A 23 -7.99 -23.66 19.22
CA LEU A 23 -7.58 -23.05 17.95
C LEU A 23 -8.70 -22.13 17.45
N VAL A 24 -8.40 -20.84 17.30
CA VAL A 24 -9.37 -19.81 16.87
C VAL A 24 -9.17 -19.38 15.42
N GLU A 25 -7.91 -19.32 14.95
CA GLU A 25 -7.57 -18.98 13.56
C GLU A 25 -6.45 -19.89 13.06
N TYR A 26 -6.51 -20.25 11.77
CA TYR A 26 -5.50 -21.05 11.09
C TYR A 26 -5.22 -20.46 9.71
N TYR A 27 -3.94 -20.20 9.44
CA TYR A 27 -3.44 -19.67 8.18
C TYR A 27 -2.45 -20.64 7.57
N MET A 28 -2.46 -20.75 6.25
CA MET A 28 -1.52 -21.55 5.48
C MET A 28 -1.08 -20.77 4.24
N GLU A 29 0.22 -20.73 4.01
CA GLU A 29 0.84 -20.01 2.89
C GLU A 29 1.88 -20.91 2.22
N GLU A 30 1.78 -21.05 0.90
CA GLU A 30 2.78 -21.74 0.08
C GLU A 30 3.89 -20.76 -0.31
N LYS A 31 5.15 -21.23 -0.24
CA LYS A 31 6.35 -20.38 -0.40
C LYS A 31 6.53 -19.78 -1.80
N ASP A 32 5.84 -20.31 -2.81
CA ASP A 32 6.00 -19.90 -4.22
C ASP A 32 5.14 -18.70 -4.65
N SER A 33 4.33 -18.12 -3.76
CA SER A 33 3.48 -16.97 -4.10
C SER A 33 3.91 -15.68 -3.42
N GLU A 34 5.15 -15.22 -3.64
CA GLU A 34 5.58 -13.90 -3.18
C GLU A 34 4.83 -12.79 -3.94
N LYS A 35 3.63 -12.47 -3.45
CA LYS A 35 2.85 -11.33 -3.90
C LYS A 35 3.52 -10.07 -3.39
N ILE A 36 3.82 -9.16 -4.30
CA ILE A 36 4.45 -7.88 -3.95
C ILE A 36 3.43 -6.76 -3.73
N VAL A 37 2.14 -7.01 -3.95
CA VAL A 37 1.08 -6.02 -3.67
C VAL A 37 1.10 -5.64 -2.20
N GLY A 38 1.07 -4.34 -1.92
CA GLY A 38 1.13 -3.80 -0.57
C GLY A 38 2.55 -3.55 -0.06
N ASN A 39 3.58 -4.17 -0.65
CA ASN A 39 4.97 -3.90 -0.30
C ASN A 39 5.33 -2.44 -0.56
N ILE A 40 6.15 -1.88 0.34
CA ILE A 40 6.63 -0.51 0.29
C ILE A 40 8.13 -0.53 0.02
N TYR A 41 8.57 0.23 -0.97
CA TYR A 41 9.95 0.31 -1.41
C TYR A 41 10.44 1.76 -1.40
N ARG A 42 11.72 1.94 -1.10
CA ARG A 42 12.46 3.15 -1.47
C ARG A 42 12.95 2.95 -2.91
N ALA A 43 12.29 3.60 -3.85
CA ALA A 43 12.54 3.45 -5.27
C ALA A 43 13.39 4.60 -5.83
N ARG A 44 14.05 4.37 -6.97
CA ARG A 44 14.72 5.41 -7.76
C ARG A 44 13.95 5.68 -9.04
N VAL A 45 13.70 6.95 -9.38
CA VAL A 45 13.09 7.33 -10.66
C VAL A 45 14.12 7.11 -11.77
N GLU A 46 13.83 6.19 -12.69
CA GLU A 46 14.72 5.89 -13.83
C GLU A 46 14.47 6.86 -14.97
N ASN A 47 13.19 7.06 -15.31
CA ASN A 47 12.82 7.95 -16.39
C ASN A 47 11.43 8.57 -16.19
N VAL A 48 11.28 9.81 -16.66
CA VAL A 48 10.05 10.59 -16.62
C VAL A 48 9.52 10.76 -18.04
N LEU A 49 8.26 10.41 -18.26
CA LEU A 49 7.63 10.36 -19.59
C LEU A 49 6.44 11.32 -19.63
N ARG A 50 6.71 12.57 -20.02
CA ARG A 50 5.70 13.64 -20.08
C ARG A 50 4.49 13.28 -20.94
N GLY A 51 4.71 12.63 -22.09
CA GLY A 51 3.62 12.21 -22.99
C GLY A 51 2.62 11.23 -22.36
N MET A 52 3.05 10.46 -21.36
CA MET A 52 2.18 9.54 -20.60
C MET A 52 1.78 10.08 -19.22
N ASN A 53 2.29 11.26 -18.84
CA ASN A 53 2.18 11.80 -17.48
C ASN A 53 2.50 10.73 -16.42
N ALA A 54 3.64 10.06 -16.58
CA ALA A 54 4.08 8.98 -15.72
C ALA A 54 5.60 8.90 -15.63
N ALA A 55 6.08 8.19 -14.63
CA ALA A 55 7.48 7.84 -14.46
C ALA A 55 7.63 6.32 -14.32
N PHE A 56 8.75 5.78 -14.79
CA PHE A 56 9.17 4.44 -14.42
C PHE A 56 10.14 4.54 -13.24
N VAL A 57 9.85 3.78 -12.20
CA VAL A 57 10.63 3.76 -10.96
C VAL A 57 11.16 2.36 -10.70
N ASN A 58 12.45 2.27 -10.39
CA ASN A 58 13.11 1.03 -10.04
C ASN A 58 12.88 0.74 -8.56
N ILE A 59 12.22 -0.38 -8.28
CA ILE A 59 11.90 -0.87 -6.93
C ILE A 59 12.84 -1.99 -6.45
N GLY A 60 13.85 -2.35 -7.26
CA GLY A 60 14.83 -3.39 -6.95
C GLY A 60 14.38 -4.83 -7.23
N VAL A 61 13.16 -5.04 -7.72
CA VAL A 61 12.63 -6.37 -8.06
C VAL A 61 11.94 -6.36 -9.42
N GLY A 62 12.26 -7.36 -10.26
CA GLY A 62 11.62 -7.57 -11.56
C GLY A 62 11.77 -6.38 -12.52
N LYS A 63 10.65 -5.92 -13.07
CA LYS A 63 10.58 -4.80 -14.02
C LYS A 63 10.36 -3.47 -13.30
N ASN A 64 10.82 -2.37 -13.90
CA ASN A 64 10.50 -1.04 -13.40
C ASN A 64 8.99 -0.85 -13.23
N ALA A 65 8.61 -0.28 -12.10
CA ALA A 65 7.24 -0.01 -11.74
C ALA A 65 6.72 1.26 -12.43
N TYR A 66 5.45 1.26 -12.78
CA TYR A 66 4.76 2.39 -13.38
C TYR A 66 4.14 3.28 -12.29
N LEU A 67 4.57 4.54 -12.24
CA LEU A 67 4.05 5.57 -11.34
C LEU A 67 3.33 6.65 -12.15
N TYR A 68 2.01 6.72 -12.03
CA TYR A 68 1.20 7.74 -12.70
C TYR A 68 1.27 9.08 -11.97
N VAL A 69 1.14 10.20 -12.67
CA VAL A 69 1.30 11.55 -12.10
C VAL A 69 0.43 11.83 -10.87
N LYS A 70 -0.86 11.44 -10.90
CA LYS A 70 -1.75 11.64 -9.75
C LYS A 70 -1.40 10.75 -8.56
N ASP A 71 -0.72 9.64 -8.82
CA ASP A 71 -0.20 8.73 -7.81
C ASP A 71 1.15 9.23 -7.24
N ALA A 72 1.75 10.27 -7.82
CA ALA A 72 3.02 10.89 -7.39
C ALA A 72 2.85 12.28 -6.74
N TYR A 73 1.70 12.92 -6.91
CA TYR A 73 1.44 14.23 -6.34
C TYR A 73 1.59 14.26 -4.81
N SER A 74 2.12 15.37 -4.31
CA SER A 74 1.96 15.76 -2.90
C SER A 74 0.49 16.05 -2.58
N ARG A 75 0.17 16.08 -1.29
CA ARG A 75 -1.17 16.44 -0.79
C ARG A 75 -1.57 17.84 -1.26
N GLU A 76 -0.65 18.80 -1.22
CA GLU A 76 -0.87 20.18 -1.66
C GLU A 76 -1.22 20.24 -3.15
N GLN A 77 -0.52 19.46 -3.98
CA GLN A 77 -0.79 19.36 -5.41
C GLN A 77 -2.15 18.72 -5.70
N LEU A 78 -2.52 17.66 -4.97
CA LEU A 78 -3.85 17.03 -5.09
C LEU A 78 -5.00 17.97 -4.71
N LEU A 79 -4.81 18.81 -3.69
CA LEU A 79 -5.81 19.78 -3.25
C LEU A 79 -5.89 20.99 -4.18
N SER A 80 -4.80 21.30 -4.89
CA SER A 80 -4.82 22.34 -5.90
C SER A 80 -5.70 21.90 -7.09
N LYS A 81 -6.55 22.80 -7.61
CA LYS A 81 -7.29 22.55 -8.86
C LYS A 81 -6.39 22.61 -10.11
N LYS A 82 -5.07 22.62 -9.94
CA LYS A 82 -4.08 22.70 -11.02
C LYS A 82 -3.59 21.29 -11.36
N ASN A 83 -3.37 21.04 -12.65
CA ASN A 83 -2.67 19.84 -13.10
C ASN A 83 -1.19 20.18 -13.30
N TYR A 84 -0.31 19.41 -12.66
CA TYR A 84 1.13 19.47 -12.86
C TYR A 84 1.55 18.29 -13.73
N PRO A 85 2.25 18.50 -14.85
CA PRO A 85 2.79 17.39 -15.62
C PRO A 85 3.88 16.69 -14.80
N ILE A 86 4.13 15.41 -15.09
CA ILE A 86 5.03 14.57 -14.28
C ILE A 86 6.45 15.14 -14.16
N ASP A 87 6.96 15.84 -15.18
CA ASP A 87 8.28 16.48 -15.21
C ASP A 87 8.41 17.69 -14.26
N GLN A 88 7.29 18.20 -13.75
CA GLN A 88 7.26 19.19 -12.66
C GLN A 88 7.11 18.56 -11.26
N VAL A 89 6.82 17.26 -11.21
CA VAL A 89 6.60 16.53 -9.94
C VAL A 89 7.83 15.70 -9.56
N LEU A 90 8.43 15.02 -10.54
CA LEU A 90 9.58 14.13 -10.35
C LEU A 90 10.64 14.39 -11.43
N LYS A 91 11.90 14.11 -11.08
CA LYS A 91 13.04 14.10 -11.98
C LYS A 91 13.69 12.71 -11.99
N SER A 92 14.32 12.36 -13.11
CA SER A 92 15.16 11.17 -13.17
C SER A 92 16.27 11.26 -12.11
N GLY A 93 16.49 10.18 -11.37
CA GLY A 93 17.44 10.10 -10.28
C GLY A 93 16.83 10.32 -8.88
N ASP A 94 15.64 10.92 -8.78
CA ASP A 94 14.96 11.15 -7.50
C ASP A 94 14.73 9.83 -6.74
N GLU A 95 14.86 9.86 -5.43
CA GLU A 95 14.44 8.76 -4.55
C GLU A 95 13.03 9.02 -4.04
N VAL A 96 12.16 8.02 -4.13
CA VAL A 96 10.74 8.14 -3.78
C VAL A 96 10.25 6.88 -3.07
N ILE A 97 9.49 7.06 -1.98
CA ILE A 97 8.84 5.94 -1.30
C ILE A 97 7.56 5.60 -2.06
N VAL A 98 7.42 4.35 -2.46
CA VAL A 98 6.27 3.87 -3.24
C VAL A 98 5.70 2.58 -2.67
N GLN A 99 4.38 2.42 -2.78
CA GLN A 99 3.67 1.19 -2.46
C GLN A 99 3.14 0.54 -3.73
N VAL A 100 3.30 -0.78 -3.86
CA VAL A 100 2.75 -1.55 -4.99
C VAL A 100 1.24 -1.69 -4.82
N VAL A 101 0.48 -1.23 -5.82
CA VAL A 101 -1.00 -1.31 -5.84
C VAL A 101 -1.53 -2.34 -6.83
N LYS A 102 -0.73 -2.74 -7.82
CA LYS A 102 -1.03 -3.84 -8.75
C LYS A 102 0.25 -4.57 -9.13
N GLU A 103 0.16 -5.89 -9.27
CA GLU A 103 1.27 -6.71 -9.76
C GLU A 103 1.61 -6.43 -11.22
N ALA A 104 2.78 -6.90 -11.62
CA ALA A 104 3.16 -6.96 -13.02
C ALA A 104 2.18 -7.88 -13.78
N LEU A 105 1.82 -7.49 -15.00
CA LEU A 105 0.98 -8.31 -15.88
C LEU A 105 1.66 -8.44 -17.24
N GLY A 106 2.14 -9.66 -17.53
CA GLY A 106 2.85 -9.98 -18.76
C GLY A 106 4.07 -9.08 -18.99
N THR A 107 4.01 -8.25 -20.02
CA THR A 107 5.11 -7.33 -20.34
C THR A 107 5.17 -6.09 -19.44
N LYS A 108 4.06 -5.71 -18.79
CA LYS A 108 3.94 -4.48 -17.99
C LYS A 108 4.46 -4.70 -16.57
N GLY A 109 5.31 -3.79 -16.10
CA GLY A 109 5.75 -3.74 -14.70
C GLY A 109 4.60 -3.43 -13.73
N PRO A 110 4.83 -3.59 -12.41
CA PRO A 110 3.81 -3.34 -11.39
C PRO A 110 3.38 -1.87 -11.37
N LYS A 111 2.16 -1.59 -10.91
CA LYS A 111 1.71 -0.21 -10.67
C LYS A 111 2.01 0.17 -9.23
N VAL A 112 2.52 1.38 -9.02
CA VAL A 112 2.84 1.91 -7.68
C VAL A 112 2.20 3.28 -7.41
N THR A 113 2.21 3.70 -6.14
CA THR A 113 1.74 5.02 -5.67
C THR A 113 2.61 5.53 -4.52
N THR A 114 2.74 6.85 -4.37
CA THR A 114 3.37 7.49 -3.19
C THR A 114 2.38 7.68 -2.03
N HIS A 115 1.09 7.42 -2.27
CA HIS A 115 0.01 7.48 -1.28
C HIS A 115 -0.02 6.21 -0.43
N ILE A 116 0.93 6.10 0.50
CA ILE A 116 1.09 4.92 1.34
C ILE A 116 -0.16 4.68 2.19
N SER A 117 -0.59 3.41 2.23
CA SER A 117 -1.67 2.93 3.08
C SER A 117 -1.25 1.67 3.82
N ILE A 118 -1.47 1.66 5.14
CA ILE A 118 -1.12 0.55 6.02
C ILE A 118 -2.42 0.06 6.67
N PRO A 119 -3.06 -0.98 6.11
CA PRO A 119 -4.27 -1.54 6.66
C PRO A 119 -3.97 -2.31 7.95
N GLY A 120 -4.67 -1.99 9.02
CA GLY A 120 -4.75 -2.77 10.25
C GLY A 120 -6.13 -3.42 10.39
N ARG A 121 -6.36 -4.09 11.53
CA ARG A 121 -7.62 -4.80 11.80
C ARG A 121 -8.84 -3.87 11.86
N TYR A 122 -8.67 -2.67 12.44
CA TYR A 122 -9.76 -1.72 12.69
C TYR A 122 -9.56 -0.36 12.01
N ILE A 123 -8.31 -0.05 11.64
CA ILE A 123 -7.92 1.26 11.10
C ILE A 123 -7.08 1.07 9.84
N VAL A 124 -7.12 2.05 8.94
CA VAL A 124 -6.15 2.16 7.84
C VAL A 124 -5.34 3.42 8.07
N LEU A 125 -4.05 3.26 8.33
CA LEU A 125 -3.14 4.39 8.51
C LEU A 125 -2.69 4.89 7.13
N THR A 126 -2.84 6.19 6.90
CA THR A 126 -2.31 6.88 5.71
C THR A 126 -1.34 7.95 6.20
N PRO A 127 -0.03 7.63 6.36
CA PRO A 127 0.90 8.43 7.16
C PRO A 127 1.11 9.88 6.66
N TYR A 128 0.80 10.15 5.39
CA TYR A 128 0.90 11.47 4.78
C TYR A 128 -0.46 12.19 4.63
N SER A 129 -1.52 11.62 5.22
CA SER A 129 -2.84 12.22 5.30
C SER A 129 -3.12 12.78 6.70
N ARG A 130 -3.90 13.86 6.77
CA ARG A 130 -4.43 14.42 8.03
C ARG A 130 -5.93 14.15 8.20
N ASP A 131 -6.53 13.44 7.26
CA ASP A 131 -7.99 13.26 7.23
C ASP A 131 -8.38 11.97 7.96
N ILE A 132 -9.27 12.11 8.94
CA ILE A 132 -9.92 10.98 9.59
C ILE A 132 -11.19 10.66 8.82
N ASN A 133 -11.24 9.48 8.21
CA ASN A 133 -12.39 9.02 7.45
C ASN A 133 -12.99 7.79 8.11
N ILE A 134 -14.32 7.76 8.20
CA ILE A 134 -15.07 6.61 8.71
C ILE A 134 -15.64 5.83 7.53
N SER A 135 -15.59 4.51 7.62
CA SER A 135 -16.14 3.62 6.60
C SER A 135 -17.61 3.92 6.32
N ARG A 136 -17.96 4.12 5.05
CA ARG A 136 -19.34 4.34 4.58
C ARG A 136 -20.27 3.15 4.87
N LYS A 137 -19.71 1.99 5.26
CA LYS A 137 -20.50 0.81 5.67
C LYS A 137 -21.09 0.97 7.07
N ILE A 138 -20.55 1.85 7.91
CA ILE A 138 -21.09 2.16 9.24
C ILE A 138 -22.20 3.19 9.07
N LYS A 139 -23.45 2.76 9.27
CA LYS A 139 -24.63 3.60 9.04
C LYS A 139 -25.19 4.24 10.31
N GLU A 140 -24.84 3.71 11.47
CA GLU A 140 -25.36 4.17 12.76
C GLU A 140 -24.71 5.50 13.15
N SER A 141 -25.53 6.54 13.26
CA SER A 141 -25.06 7.91 13.54
C SER A 141 -24.32 8.03 14.87
N GLU A 142 -24.75 7.31 15.91
CA GLU A 142 -24.08 7.35 17.22
C GLU A 142 -22.70 6.68 17.19
N GLU A 143 -22.57 5.56 16.46
CA GLU A 143 -21.27 4.91 16.27
C GLU A 143 -20.32 5.79 15.45
N VAL A 144 -20.81 6.44 14.40
CA VAL A 144 -20.02 7.41 13.64
C VAL A 144 -19.54 8.55 14.54
N LYS A 145 -20.38 9.11 15.40
CA LYS A 145 -19.98 10.16 16.36
C LYS A 145 -18.91 9.66 17.33
N ARG A 146 -19.09 8.45 17.89
CA ARG A 146 -18.12 7.83 18.80
C ARG A 146 -16.77 7.63 18.14
N LEU A 147 -16.74 7.08 16.93
CA LEU A 147 -15.50 6.84 16.17
C LEU A 147 -14.81 8.15 15.78
N LYS A 148 -15.55 9.20 15.41
CA LYS A 148 -14.97 10.54 15.18
C LYS A 148 -14.27 11.05 16.43
N LYS A 149 -14.90 10.90 17.60
CA LYS A 149 -14.32 11.35 18.88
C LYS A 149 -13.05 10.59 19.25
N ILE A 150 -12.94 9.31 18.92
CA ILE A 150 -11.74 8.49 19.20
C ILE A 150 -10.60 8.80 18.25
N GLY A 151 -10.90 9.07 16.98
CA GLY A 151 -9.88 9.36 15.98
C GLY A 151 -9.31 10.77 16.05
N HIS A 152 -10.00 11.69 16.73
CA HIS A 152 -9.62 13.10 16.90
C HIS A 152 -8.65 13.33 18.06
#